data_AF-A0A1W2GZC7-F1
#
_entry.id   AF-A0A1W2GZC7-F1
#
_cell.length_a   1.000
_cell.length_b   1.000
_cell.length_c   1.000
_cell.angle_alpha   90.00
_cell.angle_beta   90.00
_cell.angle_gamma   90.00
#
_symmetry.space_group_name_H-M   'P 1'
#
loop_
_entity.id
_entity.type
_entity.pdbx_description
1 polymer ?
#
loop_
_entity_poly.entity_id
_entity_poly.type
_entity_poly.pdbx_seq_one_letter_code
_entity_poly.pdbx_strand_id
1 'polypeptide(L)' 'MTKLIPIVVEGKKIVQLNQLTIDQANDLRSWLPPNSIKIFNFQGIEINDCISFETYDYWFKTHHILTRAYETILDF' A
#
# COMPACT_ATOMS: atom_id res chain seq x y z
N MET A 1 10.37 -7.89 2.83
CA MET A 1 9.05 -7.22 2.95
C MET A 1 7.95 -8.20 2.57
N THR A 2 6.91 -8.33 3.40
CA THR A 2 5.75 -9.18 3.09
C THR A 2 4.70 -8.37 2.34
N LYS A 3 4.21 -8.90 1.21
CA LYS A 3 3.16 -8.26 0.42
C LYS A 3 1.80 -8.40 1.13
N LEU A 4 1.01 -7.32 1.16
CA LEU A 4 -0.33 -7.34 1.72
C LEU A 4 -1.29 -8.15 0.85
N ILE A 5 -2.23 -8.83 1.53
CA ILE A 5 -3.35 -9.53 0.90
C ILE A 5 -4.54 -8.55 0.86
N PRO A 6 -5.18 -8.32 -0.30
CA PRO A 6 -6.29 -7.39 -0.38
C PRO A 6 -7.55 -7.93 0.29
N ILE A 7 -8.32 -7.00 0.86
CA ILE A 7 -9.70 -7.22 1.29
C ILE A 7 -10.61 -6.93 0.09
N VAL A 8 -11.63 -7.76 -0.13
CA VAL A 8 -12.64 -7.53 -1.18
C VAL A 8 -13.89 -6.92 -0.55
N VAL A 9 -14.15 -5.66 -0.88
CA VAL A 9 -15.34 -4.91 -0.44
C VAL A 9 -16.11 -4.46 -1.66
N GLU A 10 -17.37 -4.92 -1.80
CA GLU A 10 -18.24 -4.59 -2.95
C GLU A 10 -17.58 -4.87 -4.32
N GLY A 11 -16.82 -5.97 -4.42
CA GLY A 11 -16.07 -6.34 -5.63
C GLY A 11 -14.79 -5.54 -5.87
N LYS A 12 -14.47 -4.55 -5.02
CA LYS A 12 -13.23 -3.77 -5.07
C LYS A 12 -12.18 -4.38 -4.15
N LYS A 13 -10.96 -4.53 -4.66
CA LYS A 13 -9.80 -4.95 -3.86
C LYS A 13 -9.16 -3.73 -3.21
N ILE A 14 -9.09 -3.74 -1.89
CA ILE A 14 -8.52 -2.64 -1.10
C ILE A 14 -7.48 -3.18 -0.11
N VAL A 15 -6.60 -2.29 0.35
CA VAL A 15 -5.68 -2.56 1.46
C VAL A 15 -5.72 -1.41 2.45
N GLN A 16 -5.51 -1.71 3.72
CA GLN A 16 -5.40 -0.70 4.77
C GLN A 16 -3.94 -0.34 4.98
N LEU A 17 -3.64 0.96 5.04
CA LEU A 17 -2.29 1.46 5.26
C LEU A 17 -1.75 1.08 6.65
N ASN A 18 -2.63 0.86 7.63
CA ASN A 18 -2.27 0.44 9.00
C ASN A 18 -1.65 -0.98 9.08
N GLN A 19 -1.76 -1.79 8.01
CA GLN A 19 -1.15 -3.12 7.91
C GLN A 19 0.31 -3.05 7.45
N LEU A 20 0.77 -1.89 7.00
CA LEU A 20 2.17 -1.63 6.66
C LEU A 20 2.95 -1.21 7.90
N THR A 21 4.28 -1.29 7.83
CA THR A 21 5.12 -0.62 8.83
C THR A 21 4.91 0.90 8.76
N ILE A 22 5.21 1.61 9.83
CA ILE A 22 5.06 3.07 9.89
C ILE A 22 5.81 3.75 8.75
N ASP A 23 7.05 3.32 8.47
CA ASP A 23 7.88 3.89 7.40
C ASP A 23 7.25 3.67 6.03
N GLN A 24 6.78 2.46 5.75
CA GLN A 24 6.11 2.12 4.49
C GLN A 24 4.80 2.89 4.32
N ALA A 25 4.03 3.01 5.39
CA ALA A 25 2.77 3.72 5.37
C ALA A 25 3.00 5.22 5.11
N ASN A 26 4.04 5.81 5.70
CA ASN A 26 4.39 7.22 5.50
C ASN A 26 4.95 7.49 4.10
N ASP A 27 5.83 6.61 3.60
CA ASP A 27 6.34 6.70 2.23
C ASP A 27 5.20 6.61 1.21
N LEU A 28 4.35 5.59 1.33
CA LEU A 28 3.19 5.42 0.45
C LEU A 28 2.24 6.61 0.54
N ARG A 29 1.95 7.14 1.74
CA ARG A 29 1.12 8.35 1.90
C ARG A 29 1.71 9.56 1.17
N SER A 30 3.04 9.71 1.18
CA SER A 30 3.74 10.81 0.52
C SER A 30 3.76 10.65 -1.00
N TRP A 31 3.71 9.42 -1.49
CA TRP A 31 3.65 9.09 -2.92
C TRP A 31 2.25 9.23 -3.54
N LEU A 32 1.20 9.08 -2.72
CA LEU A 32 -0.19 9.05 -3.21
C LEU A 32 -0.69 10.44 -3.62
N PRO A 33 -1.49 10.54 -4.70
CA PRO A 33 -2.24 11.75 -5.01
C PRO A 33 -3.21 12.13 -3.87
N PRO A 34 -3.55 13.42 -3.73
CA PRO A 34 -4.60 13.86 -2.81
C PRO A 34 -5.91 13.08 -3.02
N ASN A 35 -6.61 12.75 -1.94
CA ASN A 35 -7.89 12.00 -1.95
C ASN A 35 -7.80 10.52 -2.41
N SER A 36 -6.61 9.94 -2.51
CA SER A 36 -6.45 8.51 -2.82
C SER A 36 -6.83 7.60 -1.64
N ILE A 37 -6.69 8.12 -0.42
CA ILE A 37 -7.04 7.43 0.83
C ILE A 37 -8.54 7.58 1.06
N LYS A 38 -9.21 6.46 1.28
CA LYS A 38 -10.66 6.37 1.36
C LYS A 38 -11.08 5.57 2.58
N ILE A 39 -12.33 5.76 2.95
CA ILE A 39 -13.02 5.01 3.98
C ILE A 39 -14.02 4.08 3.28
N PHE A 40 -14.10 2.84 3.73
CA PHE A 40 -15.04 1.84 3.21
C PHE A 40 -15.89 1.27 4.34
N ASN A 41 -17.18 1.05 4.09
CA ASN A 41 -18.05 0.33 5.01
C ASN A 41 -18.17 -1.12 4.56
N PHE A 42 -17.85 -2.06 5.45
CA PHE A 42 -17.97 -3.49 5.18
C PHE A 42 -18.65 -4.17 6.35
N GLN A 43 -19.83 -4.75 6.10
CA GLN A 43 -20.62 -5.49 7.12
C GLN A 43 -20.91 -4.67 8.40
N GLY A 44 -21.14 -3.36 8.25
CA GLY A 44 -21.37 -2.45 9.39
C GLY A 44 -20.10 -2.00 10.12
N ILE A 45 -18.92 -2.40 9.63
CA ILE A 45 -17.62 -1.95 10.15
C ILE A 45 -17.06 -0.90 9.20
N GLU A 46 -16.65 0.24 9.76
CA GLU A 46 -15.91 1.25 9.03
C GLU A 46 -14.44 0.86 8.94
N ILE A 47 -13.94 0.74 7.72
CA ILE A 47 -12.55 0.47 7.39
C ILE A 47 -11.92 1.75 6.89
N ASN A 48 -11.08 2.33 7.73
CA ASN A 48 -10.38 3.58 7.47
C ASN A 48 -9.04 3.36 6.76
N ASP A 49 -8.42 4.45 6.31
CA ASP A 49 -7.07 4.48 5.72
C ASP A 49 -6.86 3.45 4.59
N CYS A 50 -7.85 3.31 3.71
CA CYS A 50 -7.81 2.36 2.62
C CYS A 50 -7.37 2.98 1.31
N ILE A 51 -6.65 2.20 0.51
CA ILE A 51 -6.39 2.52 -0.90
C ILE A 51 -6.74 1.33 -1.78
N SER A 52 -6.83 1.57 -3.10
CA SER A 52 -7.01 0.46 -4.04
C SER A 52 -5.80 -0.47 -4.01
N PHE A 53 -6.04 -1.78 -4.11
CA PHE A 53 -4.95 -2.75 -4.15
C PHE A 53 -4.05 -2.57 -5.38
N GLU A 54 -4.59 -2.10 -6.50
CA GLU A 54 -3.82 -1.81 -7.71
C GLU A 54 -2.78 -0.71 -7.46
N THR A 55 -3.20 0.38 -6.81
CA THR A 55 -2.32 1.48 -6.42
C THR A 55 -1.20 0.98 -5.49
N TYR A 56 -1.56 0.17 -4.50
CA TYR A 56 -0.59 -0.46 -3.61
C TYR A 56 0.38 -1.38 -4.36
N ASP A 57 -0.13 -2.25 -5.23
CA ASP A 57 0.67 -3.24 -5.96
C ASP A 57 1.70 -2.57 -6.87
N TYR A 58 1.31 -1.47 -7.52
CA TYR A 58 2.22 -0.65 -8.30
C TYR A 58 3.34 -0.02 -7.46
N TRP A 59 2.97 0.64 -6.36
CA TRP A 59 3.95 1.25 -5.44
C TRP A 59 4.89 0.20 -4.86
N PHE A 60 4.36 -0.95 -4.41
CA PHE A 60 5.14 -2.03 -3.79
C PHE A 60 6.15 -2.62 -4.77
N LYS A 61 5.74 -2.87 -6.03
CA LYS A 61 6.66 -3.34 -7.08
C LYS A 61 7.76 -2.32 -7.36
N THR A 62 7.41 -1.04 -7.47
CA THR A 62 8.38 0.04 -7.74
C THR A 62 9.38 0.18 -6.59
N HIS A 63 8.89 0.19 -5.35
CA HIS A 63 9.72 0.23 -4.15
C HIS A 63 10.68 -0.95 -4.05
N HIS A 64 10.17 -2.16 -4.28
CA HIS A 64 10.97 -3.37 -4.21
C HIS A 64 12.05 -3.42 -5.31
N ILE A 65 11.77 -2.87 -6.50
CA ILE A 65 12.79 -2.70 -7.55
C ILE A 65 13.87 -1.71 -7.10
N LEU A 66 13.49 -0.56 -6.53
CA LEU A 66 14.44 0.46 -6.06
C LEU A 66 15.33 -0.05 -4.94
N THR A 67 14.76 -0.77 -3.95
CA THR A 67 15.54 -1.36 -2.85
C THR A 67 16.57 -2.36 -3.37
N ARG A 68 16.20 -3.25 -4.31
CA ARG A 68 17.14 -4.21 -4.91
C ARG A 68 18.23 -3.54 -5.74
N ALA A 69 17.88 -2.50 -6.49
CA ALA A 69 18.86 -1.74 -7.27
C ALA A 69 19.88 -1.06 -6.33
N TYR A 70 19.42 -0.50 -5.20
CA TYR A 70 20.29 0.10 -4.19
C TYR A 70 21.21 -0.92 -3.51
N GLU A 71 20.69 -2.09 -3.12
CA GLU A 71 21.50 -3.20 -2.59
C GLU A 71 22.61 -3.62 -3.57
N THR A 72 22.30 -3.69 -4.88
CA THR A 72 23.29 -4.05 -5.91
C THR A 72 24.38 -3.00 -6.09
N ILE A 73 24.08 -1.71 -5.89
CA ILE A 73 25.04 -0.60 -6.01
C ILE A 73 26.03 -0.58 -4.83
N LEU A 74 25.63 -1.07 -3.67
CA LEU A 74 26.46 -1.08 -2.47
C LEU A 74 27.36 -2.32 -2.32
N ASP A 75 27.23 -3.29 -3.23
CA ASP A 75 27.98 -4.57 -3.21
C ASP A 75 29.36 -4.50 -3.91
N PHE A 76 29.97 -3.30 -4.02
CA PHE A 76 31.29 -3.07 -4.64
C PHE A 76 32.36 -2.59 -3.66
#